data_AF-A0A966B5S3-F1
#
_entry.id   AF-A0A966B5S3-F1
#
_cell.length_a   1.000
_cell.length_b   1.000
_cell.length_c   1.000
_cell.angle_alpha   90.00
_cell.angle_beta   90.00
_cell.angle_gamma   90.00
#
_symmetry.space_group_name_H-M   'P 1'
#
loop_
_entity.id
_entity.type
_entity.pdbx_description
1 polymer ?
#
loop_
_entity_poly.entity_id
_entity_poly.type
_entity_poly.pdbx_seq_one_letter_code
_entity_poly.pdbx_strand_id
1 'polypeptide(L)'
;RKPPIPHESWFQVAGYFYYYSHYYASLCIEDLSDVKNAKYHKGQLAAIMLPLQEKEGSWWDYPFYSYHRPYGTAFALMTLVRCL
;
A
#
# COMPACT_ATOMS: atom_id res chain seq x y z
N ARG A 1 -15.65 5.72 -2.93
CA ARG A 1 -15.49 6.64 -4.10
C ARG A 1 -14.06 7.19 -4.03
N LYS A 2 -13.32 7.18 -5.14
CA LYS A 2 -11.93 7.68 -5.20
C LYS A 2 -12.00 9.13 -5.70
N PRO A 3 -11.94 10.13 -4.79
CA PRO A 3 -12.12 11.53 -5.17
C PRO A 3 -10.97 11.99 -6.09
N PRO A 4 -11.22 12.96 -6.99
CA PRO A 4 -10.24 13.40 -7.97
C PRO A 4 -9.19 14.36 -7.41
N ILE A 5 -9.37 14.89 -6.20
CA ILE A 5 -8.49 15.92 -5.63
C ILE A 5 -7.31 15.19 -4.98
N PRO A 6 -6.07 15.41 -5.47
CA PRO A 6 -4.93 14.60 -5.06
C PRO A 6 -4.47 14.88 -3.62
N HIS A 7 -4.42 16.14 -3.18
CA HIS A 7 -3.82 16.55 -1.90
C HIS A 7 -4.88 16.97 -0.87
N GLU A 8 -5.57 16.00 -0.25
CA GLU A 8 -6.65 16.29 0.72
C GLU A 8 -6.42 15.73 2.12
N SER A 9 -5.38 14.94 2.32
CA SER A 9 -5.09 14.39 3.66
C SER A 9 -4.59 15.49 4.60
N TRP A 10 -4.64 15.22 5.91
CA TRP A 10 -4.13 16.14 6.95
C TRP A 10 -2.69 16.60 6.69
N PHE A 11 -1.88 15.74 6.08
CA PHE A 11 -0.49 16.01 5.71
C PHE A 11 -0.31 16.36 4.23
N GLN A 12 -1.39 16.60 3.49
CA GLN A 12 -1.38 16.90 2.05
C GLN A 12 -0.67 15.83 1.20
N VAL A 13 -0.55 14.60 1.72
CA VAL A 13 -0.03 13.45 0.97
C VAL A 13 -1.02 13.13 -0.14
N ALA A 14 -0.49 13.01 -1.35
CA ALA A 14 -1.31 12.74 -2.50
C ALA A 14 -1.88 11.31 -2.47
N GLY A 15 -3.14 11.14 -2.85
CA GLY A 15 -3.80 9.83 -2.84
C GLY A 15 -3.03 8.74 -3.59
N TYR A 16 -2.30 9.12 -4.65
CA TYR A 16 -1.51 8.19 -5.46
C TYR A 16 -0.19 7.71 -4.82
N PHE A 17 0.18 8.25 -3.66
CA PHE A 17 1.33 7.74 -2.90
C PHE A 17 0.95 6.64 -1.92
N TYR A 18 -0.33 6.25 -1.82
CA TYR A 18 -0.77 5.32 -0.78
C TYR A 18 -0.05 3.98 -0.89
N TYR A 19 -0.13 3.29 -2.04
CA TYR A 19 0.56 1.99 -2.20
C TYR A 19 2.08 2.12 -2.21
N TYR A 20 2.61 3.20 -2.79
CA TYR A 20 4.04 3.51 -2.74
C TYR A 20 4.55 3.57 -1.29
N SER A 21 3.86 4.30 -0.42
CA SER A 21 4.28 4.50 0.97
C SER A 21 4.24 3.20 1.77
N HIS A 22 3.21 2.37 1.55
CA HIS A 22 3.10 1.07 2.22
C HIS A 22 4.19 0.08 1.76
N TYR A 23 4.59 0.14 0.49
CA TYR A 23 5.75 -0.63 0.03
C TYR A 23 7.04 -0.21 0.74
N TYR A 24 7.33 1.08 0.84
CA TYR A 24 8.52 1.53 1.59
C TYR A 24 8.41 1.24 3.09
N ALA A 25 7.22 1.30 3.66
CA ALA A 25 7.00 0.85 5.04
C ALA A 25 7.35 -0.64 5.20
N SER A 26 7.01 -1.49 4.22
CA SER A 26 7.39 -2.92 4.26
C SER A 26 8.90 -3.13 4.24
N LEU A 27 9.66 -2.33 3.47
CA LEU A 27 11.12 -2.37 3.48
C LEU A 27 11.68 -1.98 4.85
N CYS A 28 11.18 -0.89 5.44
CA CYS A 28 11.60 -0.47 6.78
C CYS A 28 11.29 -1.54 7.85
N ILE A 29 10.20 -2.29 7.70
CA ILE A 29 9.86 -3.38 8.62
C ILE A 29 10.84 -4.55 8.49
N GLU A 30 11.37 -4.84 7.30
CA GLU A 30 12.40 -5.87 7.09
C GLU A 30 13.72 -5.52 7.77
N ASP A 31 14.03 -4.23 7.89
CA ASP A 31 15.26 -3.74 8.54
C ASP A 31 15.18 -3.69 10.08
N LEU A 32 14.04 -4.02 10.68
CA LEU A 32 13.89 -4.03 12.14
C LEU A 32 14.70 -5.18 12.77
N SER A 33 15.56 -4.84 13.73
CA SER A 33 16.35 -5.82 14.48
C SER A 33 15.50 -6.71 15.41
N ASP A 34 14.38 -6.19 15.90
CA ASP A 34 13.41 -6.96 16.69
C ASP A 34 12.48 -7.74 15.74
N VAL A 35 12.79 -9.03 15.58
CA VAL A 35 12.02 -9.97 14.75
C VAL A 35 10.56 -10.10 15.20
N LYS A 36 10.28 -10.04 16.52
CA LYS A 36 8.92 -10.15 17.04
C LYS A 36 8.11 -8.91 16.65
N ASN A 37 8.71 -7.73 16.79
CA ASN A 37 8.08 -6.48 16.38
C ASN A 37 7.90 -6.42 14.85
N ALA A 38 8.89 -6.86 14.09
CA ALA A 38 8.81 -6.96 12.63
C ALA A 38 7.62 -7.85 12.20
N LYS A 39 7.48 -9.04 12.80
CA LYS A 39 6.36 -9.94 12.52
C LYS A 39 5.00 -9.32 12.87
N TYR A 40 4.92 -8.60 13.99
CA TYR A 40 3.71 -7.88 14.39
C TYR A 40 3.30 -6.84 13.33
N HIS A 41 4.24 -5.99 12.92
CA HIS A 41 3.97 -4.95 11.92
C HIS A 41 3.69 -5.51 10.52
N LYS A 42 4.35 -6.61 10.11
CA LYS A 42 4.02 -7.35 8.88
C LYS A 42 2.55 -7.78 8.88
N GLY A 43 2.06 -8.32 9.99
CA GLY A 43 0.66 -8.71 10.15
C GLY A 43 -0.30 -7.52 10.05
N GLN A 44 0.04 -6.38 10.68
CA GLN A 44 -0.76 -5.15 10.57
C GLN A 44 -0.82 -4.65 9.12
N LEU A 45 0.31 -4.66 8.42
CA LEU A 45 0.39 -4.18 7.04
C LEU A 45 -0.41 -5.07 6.08
N ALA A 46 -0.34 -6.39 6.23
CA ALA A 46 -1.20 -7.32 5.48
C ALA A 46 -2.70 -7.08 5.75
N ALA A 47 -3.07 -6.84 7.02
CA ALA A 47 -4.46 -6.57 7.41
C ALA A 47 -5.00 -5.26 6.82
N ILE A 48 -4.13 -4.29 6.51
CA ILE A 48 -4.51 -3.06 5.80
C ILE A 48 -4.65 -3.30 4.29
N MET A 49 -3.70 -4.03 3.69
CA MET A 49 -3.65 -4.22 2.22
C MET A 49 -4.74 -5.18 1.71
N LEU A 50 -4.97 -6.31 2.37
CA LEU A 50 -5.87 -7.37 1.87
C LEU A 50 -7.32 -6.90 1.65
N PRO A 51 -7.96 -6.13 2.56
CA PRO A 51 -9.33 -5.68 2.35
C PRO A 51 -9.50 -4.65 1.22
N LEU A 52 -8.41 -4.07 0.72
CA LEU A 52 -8.42 -3.07 -0.34
C LEU A 52 -8.35 -3.68 -1.74
N GLN A 53 -8.27 -5.01 -1.85
CA GLN A 53 -8.29 -5.68 -3.14
C GLN A 53 -9.64 -5.47 -3.82
N GLU A 54 -9.60 -5.01 -5.06
CA GLU A 54 -10.80 -4.91 -5.90
C GLU A 54 -11.30 -6.30 -6.30
N LYS A 55 -12.56 -6.41 -6.72
CA LYS A 55 -13.19 -7.70 -7.04
C LYS A 55 -12.45 -8.48 -8.14
N GLU A 56 -11.85 -7.77 -9.08
CA GLU A 56 -11.05 -8.31 -10.18
C GLU A 56 -9.60 -8.60 -9.78
N GLY A 57 -9.23 -8.38 -8.53
CA GLY A 57 -7.92 -8.71 -7.97
C GLY A 57 -6.89 -7.59 -8.01
N SER A 58 -7.25 -6.40 -8.51
CA SER A 58 -6.34 -5.25 -8.61
C SER A 58 -6.32 -4.42 -7.32
N TRP A 59 -5.29 -3.59 -7.16
CA TRP A 59 -5.23 -2.52 -6.17
C TRP A 59 -4.99 -1.19 -6.86
N TRP A 60 -5.73 -0.16 -6.46
CA TRP A 60 -5.50 1.22 -6.92
C TRP A 60 -6.25 2.23 -6.04
N ASP A 61 -5.73 3.45 -5.98
CA ASP A 61 -6.14 4.54 -5.05
C ASP A 61 -6.56 5.80 -5.82
N TYR A 62 -5.93 6.06 -6.97
CA TYR A 62 -6.11 7.27 -7.77
C TYR A 62 -6.24 6.93 -9.27
N PRO A 63 -7.11 7.61 -10.04
CA PRO A 63 -7.29 7.35 -11.46
C PRO A 63 -6.13 7.95 -12.29
N PHE A 64 -4.98 7.28 -12.28
CA PHE A 64 -3.91 7.54 -13.22
C PHE A 64 -4.31 7.21 -14.65
N TYR A 65 -3.93 8.11 -15.57
CA TYR A 65 -4.09 8.09 -17.03
C TYR A 65 -3.74 6.71 -17.65
N SER A 66 -4.64 5.76 -17.49
CA SER A 66 -4.58 4.37 -17.98
C SER A 66 -3.64 3.40 -17.25
N TYR A 67 -2.88 3.81 -16.22
CA TYR A 67 -1.91 2.94 -15.53
C TYR A 67 -2.15 2.74 -14.01
N HIS A 68 -3.28 3.18 -13.48
CA HIS A 68 -3.57 3.11 -12.03
C HIS A 68 -3.56 1.68 -11.48
N ARG A 69 -4.14 0.73 -12.23
CA ARG A 69 -4.20 -0.68 -11.81
C ARG A 69 -2.82 -1.34 -11.76
N PRO A 70 -1.99 -1.32 -12.83
CA PRO A 70 -0.67 -1.94 -12.75
C PRO A 70 0.21 -1.29 -11.69
N TYR A 71 0.13 0.04 -11.53
CA TYR A 71 0.90 0.76 -10.50
C TYR A 71 0.52 0.32 -9.08
N GLY A 72 -0.75 0.45 -8.70
CA GLY A 72 -1.20 0.10 -7.35
C GLY A 72 -1.04 -1.39 -7.05
N THR A 73 -1.35 -2.24 -8.03
CA THR A 73 -1.24 -3.70 -7.91
C THR A 73 0.21 -4.14 -7.72
N ALA A 74 1.17 -3.58 -8.48
CA ALA A 74 2.57 -3.91 -8.32
C ALA A 74 3.07 -3.60 -6.90
N PHE A 75 2.79 -2.38 -6.39
CA PHE A 75 3.19 -2.01 -5.04
C PHE A 75 2.47 -2.81 -3.96
N ALA A 76 1.17 -3.09 -4.11
CA ALA A 76 0.43 -3.93 -3.18
C ALA A 76 1.01 -5.35 -3.11
N LEU A 77 1.33 -5.97 -4.25
CA LEU A 77 1.94 -7.31 -4.28
C LEU A 77 3.35 -7.30 -3.68
N MET A 78 4.19 -6.33 -4.03
CA MET A 78 5.52 -6.20 -3.45
C MET A 78 5.47 -5.99 -1.92
N THR A 79 4.45 -5.28 -1.43
CA THR A 79 4.19 -5.12 0.00
C THR A 79 3.79 -6.45 0.64
N LEU A 80 2.77 -7.13 0.08
CA LEU A 80 2.22 -8.37 0.63
C LEU A 80 3.23 -9.52 0.65
N VAL A 81 4.08 -9.65 -0.38
CA VAL A 81 5.17 -10.66 -0.43
C VAL A 81 6.14 -10.53 0.74
N ARG A 82 6.27 -9.33 1.33
CA ARG A 82 7.13 -9.10 2.50
C ARG A 82 6.39 -9.33 3.82
N CYS A 83 5.06 -9.37 3.80
CA CYS A 83 4.24 -9.55 4.98
C CYS A 83 3.91 -11.02 5.29
N LEU A 84 3.74 -11.85 4.25
CA LEU A 84 3.39 -13.27 4.33
C LEU A 84 4.63 -14.16 4.44
#